data_AF-A0A431UJ35-F1
#
_entry.id   AF-A0A431UJ35-F1
#
_cell.length_a   1.000
_cell.length_b   1.000
_cell.length_c   1.000
_cell.angle_alpha   90.00
_cell.angle_beta   90.00
_cell.angle_gamma   90.00
#
_symmetry.space_group_name_H-M   'P 1'
#
loop_
_entity.id
_entity.type
_entity.pdbx_description
1 polymer ?
#
loop_
_entity_poly.entity_id
_entity_poly.type
_entity_poly.pdbx_seq_one_letter_code
_entity_poly.pdbx_strand_id
1 'polypeptide(L)'
;MSPVELIQMIFFGSILVIVLAIVWFIFRKKKKIALTVTIFSVVVFILFFALRPYYIQQQHAERYEILVDYLHKQYPKYEFDISPKILEEGDTPYEYRVVANNYKYRNEYYRVDQNGVVMFSHYSTMVDGNEEELDYLLLNSVYEKPFEYIERSVELKEIVRYEEDSFLLRLMSVEGELILYNYLKKRDGQFFLEKSRLPNENNYIEMNVSPNHYTNYYVLAALPGFMEEQWRKENGEAAKVEIKGETPAIYVVPN
;
A
#
# COMPACT_ATOMS: atom_id res chain seq x y z
N MET A 1 -8.55 -18.35 -10.95
CA MET A 1 -9.57 -17.52 -11.62
C MET A 1 -10.18 -16.66 -10.55
N SER A 2 -10.02 -15.33 -10.66
CA SER A 2 -10.68 -14.45 -9.70
C SER A 2 -12.21 -14.50 -9.91
N PRO A 3 -13.03 -14.28 -8.87
CA PRO A 3 -14.49 -14.29 -9.01
C PRO A 3 -15.00 -13.30 -10.08
N VAL A 4 -14.29 -12.19 -10.27
CA VAL A 4 -14.56 -11.22 -11.33
C VAL A 4 -14.39 -11.83 -12.74
N GLU A 5 -13.35 -12.64 -12.97
CA GLU A 5 -13.16 -13.31 -14.27
C GLU A 5 -14.27 -14.30 -14.58
N LEU A 6 -14.78 -15.00 -13.56
CA LEU A 6 -15.88 -15.94 -13.70
C LEU A 6 -17.18 -15.21 -14.08
N ILE A 7 -17.47 -14.08 -13.44
CA ILE A 7 -18.62 -13.23 -13.77
C ILE A 7 -18.51 -12.72 -15.22
N GLN A 8 -17.33 -12.26 -15.64
CA GLN A 8 -17.11 -11.83 -17.03
C GLN A 8 -17.33 -12.97 -18.02
N MET A 9 -16.83 -14.18 -17.73
CA MET A 9 -17.07 -15.36 -18.56
C MET A 9 -18.56 -15.68 -18.72
N ILE A 10 -19.33 -15.66 -17.62
CA ILE A 10 -20.77 -15.93 -17.64
C ILE A 10 -21.48 -14.84 -18.46
N PHE A 11 -21.12 -13.58 -18.26
CA PHE A 11 -21.70 -12.45 -18.99
C PHE A 11 -21.47 -12.56 -20.51
N PHE A 12 -20.21 -12.72 -20.95
CA PHE A 12 -19.90 -12.91 -22.37
C PHE A 12 -20.51 -14.19 -22.95
N GLY A 13 -20.53 -15.29 -22.18
CA GLY A 13 -21.18 -16.53 -22.56
C GLY A 13 -22.69 -16.36 -22.80
N SER A 14 -23.38 -15.62 -21.92
CA SER A 14 -24.81 -15.34 -22.07
C SER A 14 -25.12 -14.51 -23.33
N ILE A 15 -24.30 -13.50 -23.62
CA ILE A 15 -24.42 -12.68 -24.84
C ILE A 15 -24.24 -13.56 -26.08
N LEU A 16 -23.24 -14.45 -26.07
CA LEU A 16 -23.01 -15.37 -27.18
C LEU A 16 -24.23 -16.27 -27.43
N VAL A 17 -24.83 -16.84 -26.37
CA VAL A 17 -26.03 -17.69 -26.49
C VAL A 17 -27.20 -16.92 -27.09
N ILE A 18 -27.42 -15.66 -26.67
CA ILE A 18 -28.48 -14.80 -27.23
C ILE A 18 -28.24 -14.54 -28.72
N VAL A 19 -27.01 -14.20 -29.11
CA VAL A 19 -26.65 -13.98 -30.52
C VAL A 19 -26.87 -15.24 -31.35
N LEU A 20 -26.47 -16.40 -30.83
CA LEU A 20 -26.69 -17.69 -31.50
C LEU A 20 -28.19 -18.01 -31.68
N ALA A 21 -29.01 -17.72 -30.67
CA ALA A 21 -30.46 -17.88 -30.75
C ALA A 21 -31.08 -16.98 -31.82
N ILE A 22 -30.65 -15.72 -31.92
CA ILE A 22 -31.10 -14.78 -32.95
C ILE A 22 -30.69 -15.27 -34.35
N VAL A 23 -29.44 -15.72 -34.52
CA VAL A 23 -28.95 -16.30 -35.79
C VAL A 23 -29.81 -17.50 -36.19
N TRP A 24 -30.11 -18.40 -35.25
CA TRP A 24 -30.99 -19.54 -35.51
C TRP A 24 -32.41 -19.12 -35.93
N PHE A 25 -32.96 -18.09 -35.30
CA PHE A 25 -34.28 -17.56 -35.64
C PHE A 25 -34.32 -16.97 -37.05
N ILE A 26 -33.31 -16.15 -37.40
CA ILE A 26 -33.20 -15.53 -38.74
C ILE A 26 -33.00 -16.59 -39.83
N PHE A 27 -32.12 -17.57 -39.59
CA PHE A 27 -31.77 -18.60 -40.58
C PHE A 27 -32.63 -19.87 -40.46
N ARG A 28 -33.83 -19.80 -39.86
CA ARG A 28 -34.73 -20.95 -39.64
C ARG A 28 -35.01 -21.81 -40.89
N LYS A 29 -35.01 -21.19 -42.08
CA LYS A 29 -35.23 -21.86 -43.38
C LYS A 29 -33.95 -22.45 -43.99
N LYS A 30 -32.77 -22.00 -43.57
CA LYS A 30 -31.44 -22.40 -44.09
C LYS A 30 -30.59 -23.00 -42.96
N LYS A 31 -31.08 -24.09 -42.36
CA LYS A 31 -30.48 -24.74 -41.16
C LYS A 31 -28.99 -25.08 -41.30
N LYS A 32 -28.53 -25.47 -42.49
CA LYS A 32 -27.11 -25.77 -42.74
C LYS A 32 -26.21 -24.55 -42.49
N ILE A 33 -26.63 -23.36 -42.94
CA ILE A 33 -25.88 -22.11 -42.75
C ILE A 33 -25.87 -21.72 -41.27
N ALA A 34 -27.03 -21.81 -40.60
CA ALA A 34 -27.13 -21.54 -39.17
C ALA A 34 -26.18 -22.41 -38.35
N LEU A 35 -26.14 -23.72 -38.66
CA LEU A 35 -25.25 -24.68 -37.99
C LEU A 35 -23.77 -24.35 -38.21
N THR A 36 -23.36 -24.06 -39.44
CA THR A 36 -21.97 -23.70 -39.74
C THR A 36 -21.53 -22.46 -38.97
N VAL A 37 -22.38 -21.42 -38.92
CA VAL A 37 -22.10 -20.19 -38.18
C VAL A 37 -22.01 -20.48 -36.67
N THR A 38 -22.92 -21.28 -36.12
CA THR A 38 -22.88 -21.64 -34.70
C THR A 38 -21.58 -22.37 -34.33
N ILE A 39 -21.21 -23.39 -35.11
CA ILE A 39 -19.96 -24.15 -34.87
C ILE A 39 -18.76 -23.21 -34.94
N PHE A 40 -18.70 -22.37 -35.98
CA PHE A 40 -17.61 -21.41 -36.14
C PHE A 40 -17.51 -20.44 -34.96
N SER A 41 -18.62 -19.85 -34.52
CA SER A 41 -18.65 -18.92 -33.38
C SER A 41 -18.20 -19.59 -32.07
N VAL A 42 -18.64 -20.83 -31.82
CA VAL A 42 -18.23 -21.58 -30.62
C VAL A 42 -16.72 -21.87 -30.66
N VAL A 43 -16.18 -22.27 -31.82
CA VAL A 43 -14.75 -22.52 -31.99
C VAL A 43 -13.94 -21.24 -31.75
N VAL A 44 -14.34 -20.11 -32.33
CA VAL A 44 -13.69 -18.81 -32.10
C VAL A 44 -13.75 -18.39 -30.63
N PHE A 45 -14.88 -18.61 -29.96
CA PHE A 45 -15.04 -18.31 -28.53
C PHE A 45 -14.08 -19.17 -27.68
N ILE A 46 -14.02 -20.48 -27.93
CA ILE A 46 -13.09 -21.37 -27.23
C ILE A 46 -11.64 -20.93 -27.46
N LEU A 47 -11.26 -20.63 -28.71
CA LEU A 47 -9.93 -20.12 -29.06
C LEU A 47 -9.60 -18.82 -28.34
N PHE A 48 -10.54 -17.89 -28.25
CA PHE A 48 -10.35 -16.63 -27.54
C PHE A 48 -9.99 -16.86 -26.06
N PHE A 49 -10.73 -17.72 -25.37
CA PHE A 49 -10.44 -18.06 -23.97
C PHE A 49 -9.16 -18.88 -23.80
N ALA A 50 -8.86 -19.79 -24.73
CA ALA A 50 -7.64 -20.59 -24.70
C ALA A 50 -6.38 -19.74 -24.93
N LEU A 51 -6.46 -18.72 -25.79
CA LEU A 51 -5.34 -17.83 -26.12
C LEU A 51 -5.20 -16.66 -25.13
N ARG A 52 -6.25 -16.30 -24.39
CA ARG A 52 -6.24 -15.17 -23.44
C ARG A 52 -5.06 -15.22 -22.44
N PRO A 53 -4.74 -16.36 -21.79
CA PRO A 53 -3.59 -16.42 -20.86
C PRO A 53 -2.27 -16.06 -21.54
N TYR A 54 -2.07 -16.50 -22.79
CA TYR A 54 -0.88 -16.20 -23.57
C TYR A 54 -0.79 -14.69 -23.89
N TYR A 55 -1.90 -14.08 -24.32
CA TYR A 55 -1.95 -12.64 -24.55
C TYR A 55 -1.64 -11.82 -23.29
N ILE A 56 -2.18 -12.24 -22.13
CA ILE A 56 -1.90 -11.57 -20.85
C ILE A 56 -0.41 -11.69 -20.51
N GLN A 57 0.17 -12.88 -20.64
CA GLN A 57 1.59 -13.10 -20.37
C GLN A 57 2.48 -12.27 -21.29
N GLN A 58 2.14 -12.17 -22.58
CA GLN A 58 2.85 -11.33 -23.53
C GLN A 58 2.78 -9.85 -23.16
N GLN A 59 1.58 -9.34 -22.81
CA GLN A 59 1.42 -7.95 -22.38
C GLN A 59 2.19 -7.65 -21.08
N HIS A 60 2.27 -8.61 -20.16
CA HIS A 60 3.10 -8.48 -18.97
C HIS A 60 4.59 -8.41 -19.32
N ALA A 61 5.09 -9.28 -20.20
CA ALA A 61 6.48 -9.25 -20.63
C ALA A 61 6.84 -7.92 -21.31
N GLU A 62 6.01 -7.46 -22.25
CA GLU A 62 6.23 -6.18 -22.93
C GLU A 62 6.26 -5.00 -21.95
N ARG A 63 5.35 -4.97 -20.99
CA ARG A 63 5.31 -3.89 -19.98
C ARG A 63 6.42 -3.99 -18.94
N TYR A 64 6.87 -5.21 -18.63
CA TYR A 64 8.01 -5.43 -17.77
C TYR A 64 9.27 -4.80 -18.36
N GLU A 65 9.55 -5.04 -19.64
CA GLU A 65 10.70 -4.44 -20.34
C GLU A 65 10.63 -2.90 -20.34
N ILE A 66 9.44 -2.32 -20.59
CA ILE A 66 9.24 -0.87 -20.53
C ILE A 66 9.55 -0.32 -19.13
N LEU A 67 9.14 -1.02 -18.08
CA LEU A 67 9.43 -0.62 -16.70
C LEU A 67 10.92 -0.71 -16.39
N VAL A 68 11.58 -1.80 -16.80
CA VAL A 68 13.03 -1.99 -16.64
C VAL A 68 13.79 -0.84 -17.29
N ASP A 69 13.49 -0.53 -18.54
CA ASP A 69 14.12 0.57 -19.28
C ASP A 69 13.89 1.93 -18.60
N TYR A 70 12.67 2.18 -18.14
CA TYR A 70 12.35 3.40 -17.40
C TYR A 70 13.17 3.53 -16.12
N LEU A 71 13.24 2.46 -15.31
CA LEU A 71 13.96 2.46 -14.04
C LEU A 71 15.46 2.65 -14.24
N HIS A 72 16.07 1.94 -15.20
CA HIS A 72 17.50 2.12 -15.52
C HIS A 72 17.80 3.53 -16.05
N LYS A 73 16.91 4.13 -16.82
CA LYS A 73 17.10 5.48 -17.33
C LYS A 73 16.93 6.54 -16.26
N GLN A 74 15.90 6.41 -15.42
CA GLN A 74 15.55 7.39 -14.40
C GLN A 74 16.45 7.31 -13.17
N TYR A 75 16.88 6.09 -12.82
CA TYR A 75 17.61 5.78 -11.60
C TYR A 75 18.81 4.86 -11.89
N PRO A 76 19.79 5.31 -12.69
CA PRO A 76 20.87 4.47 -13.22
C PRO A 76 21.85 3.92 -12.17
N LYS A 77 21.77 4.40 -10.94
CA LYS A 77 22.66 4.00 -9.84
C LYS A 77 22.13 2.81 -9.03
N TYR A 78 20.89 2.40 -9.26
CA TYR A 78 20.24 1.36 -8.48
C TYR A 78 20.07 0.09 -9.32
N GLU A 79 20.25 -1.05 -8.67
CA GLU A 79 19.84 -2.36 -9.17
C GLU A 79 18.42 -2.63 -8.70
N PHE A 80 17.57 -3.18 -9.57
CA PHE A 80 16.16 -3.39 -9.25
C PHE A 80 15.81 -4.87 -9.24
N ASP A 81 15.16 -5.32 -8.16
CA ASP A 81 14.37 -6.54 -8.15
C ASP A 81 12.92 -6.18 -8.46
N ILE A 82 12.42 -6.67 -9.59
CA ILE A 82 11.08 -6.34 -10.11
C ILE A 82 10.29 -7.63 -10.15
N SER A 83 9.18 -7.66 -9.40
CA SER A 83 8.26 -8.78 -9.37
C SER A 83 6.84 -8.32 -9.74
N PRO A 84 6.09 -9.09 -10.54
CA PRO A 84 4.69 -8.79 -10.76
C PRO A 84 3.96 -8.86 -9.42
N LYS A 85 3.05 -7.92 -9.16
CA LYS A 85 2.20 -8.01 -7.98
C LYS A 85 1.38 -9.29 -8.06
N ILE A 86 1.38 -10.07 -6.98
CA ILE A 86 0.51 -11.23 -6.84
C ILE A 86 -0.92 -10.68 -6.89
N LEU A 87 -1.66 -11.00 -7.95
CA LEU A 87 -2.99 -10.48 -8.16
C LEU A 87 -3.96 -11.11 -7.15
N GLU A 88 -4.32 -10.36 -6.13
CA GLU A 88 -5.43 -10.67 -5.24
C GLU A 88 -6.76 -10.14 -5.79
N GLU A 89 -7.87 -10.52 -5.17
CA GLU A 89 -9.19 -10.08 -5.61
C GLU A 89 -9.35 -8.56 -5.43
N GLY A 90 -9.50 -7.84 -6.55
CA GLY A 90 -9.59 -6.37 -6.56
C GLY A 90 -8.29 -5.66 -6.98
N ASP A 91 -7.19 -6.40 -7.18
CA ASP A 91 -5.94 -5.80 -7.63
C ASP A 91 -5.99 -5.28 -9.07
N THR A 92 -5.24 -4.21 -9.30
CA THR A 92 -5.07 -3.67 -10.64
C THR A 92 -4.04 -4.50 -11.40
N PRO A 93 -4.41 -5.04 -12.59
CA PRO A 93 -3.44 -5.77 -13.40
C PRO A 93 -2.33 -4.83 -13.88
N TYR A 94 -1.17 -5.42 -14.17
CA TYR A 94 0.03 -4.73 -14.69
C TYR A 94 0.68 -3.76 -13.69
N GLU A 95 0.53 -4.06 -12.41
CA GLU A 95 1.29 -3.43 -11.32
C GLU A 95 2.49 -4.32 -10.95
N TYR A 96 3.63 -3.67 -10.75
CA TYR A 96 4.91 -4.30 -10.46
C TYR A 96 5.45 -3.76 -9.15
N ARG A 97 5.82 -4.69 -8.28
CA ARG A 97 6.60 -4.40 -7.08
C ARG A 97 8.06 -4.23 -7.50
N VAL A 98 8.65 -3.11 -7.10
CA VAL A 98 10.03 -2.73 -7.40
C VAL A 98 10.77 -2.50 -6.08
N VAL A 99 11.90 -3.20 -5.93
CA VAL A 99 12.81 -3.07 -4.79
C VAL A 99 14.17 -2.67 -5.33
N ALA A 100 14.72 -1.54 -4.84
CA ALA A 100 16.02 -1.05 -5.28
C ALA A 100 17.14 -1.52 -4.33
N ASN A 101 18.29 -1.94 -4.86
CA ASN A 101 19.51 -2.32 -4.13
C ASN A 101 19.28 -3.34 -2.99
N ASN A 102 18.33 -4.26 -3.15
CA ASN A 102 17.88 -5.16 -2.08
C ASN A 102 17.44 -4.44 -0.79
N TYR A 103 17.00 -3.17 -0.90
CA TYR A 103 16.51 -2.39 0.22
C TYR A 103 15.23 -3.03 0.77
N LYS A 104 15.31 -3.55 1.99
CA LYS A 104 14.28 -4.47 2.51
C LYS A 104 13.09 -3.77 3.17
N TYR A 105 13.09 -2.44 3.27
CA TYR A 105 12.12 -1.75 4.13
C TYR A 105 10.98 -1.11 3.34
N ARG A 106 11.13 -0.90 2.04
CA ARG A 106 10.11 -0.25 1.20
C ARG A 106 9.97 -0.93 -0.15
N ASN A 107 8.73 -1.18 -0.52
CA ASN A 107 8.33 -1.66 -1.83
C ASN A 107 7.71 -0.50 -2.59
N GLU A 108 8.24 -0.14 -3.75
CA GLU A 108 7.56 0.78 -4.66
C GLU A 108 6.68 -0.01 -5.62
N TYR A 109 5.49 0.49 -5.90
CA TYR A 109 4.60 -0.10 -6.89
C TYR A 109 4.47 0.81 -8.09
N TYR A 110 4.80 0.26 -9.26
CA TYR A 110 4.72 0.94 -10.54
C TYR A 110 3.71 0.25 -11.43
N ARG A 111 3.02 1.06 -12.24
CA ARG A 111 2.10 0.59 -13.27
C ARG A 111 2.55 1.08 -14.63
N VAL A 112 2.43 0.20 -15.61
CA VAL A 112 2.61 0.57 -17.02
C VAL A 112 1.27 0.52 -17.72
N ASP A 113 0.86 1.64 -18.31
CA ASP A 113 -0.42 1.74 -19.02
C ASP A 113 -0.37 1.09 -20.42
N GLN A 114 -1.46 1.20 -21.19
CA GLN A 114 -1.54 0.64 -22.55
C GLN A 114 -0.68 1.38 -23.57
N ASN A 115 -0.27 2.63 -23.29
CA ASN A 115 0.56 3.46 -24.15
C ASN A 115 2.05 3.35 -23.80
N GLY A 116 2.41 2.50 -22.83
CA GLY A 116 3.77 2.36 -22.33
C GLY A 116 4.21 3.47 -21.38
N VAL A 117 3.27 4.25 -20.82
CA VAL A 117 3.58 5.26 -19.81
C VAL A 117 3.75 4.58 -18.45
N VAL A 118 4.88 4.83 -17.81
CA VAL A 118 5.19 4.33 -16.47
C VAL A 118 4.72 5.34 -15.42
N MET A 119 3.96 4.86 -14.45
CA MET A 119 3.41 5.64 -13.34
C MET A 119 3.77 5.00 -12.01
N PHE A 120 4.23 5.82 -11.06
CA PHE A 120 4.23 5.43 -9.67
C PHE A 120 2.77 5.33 -9.17
N SER A 121 2.43 4.23 -8.51
CA SER A 121 1.09 4.03 -7.95
C SER A 121 1.07 4.37 -6.46
N HIS A 122 1.85 3.62 -5.69
CA HIS A 122 1.94 3.73 -4.24
C HIS A 122 3.19 3.02 -3.75
N TYR A 123 3.46 3.11 -2.45
CA TYR A 123 4.46 2.29 -1.79
C TYR A 123 3.81 1.45 -0.68
N SER A 124 4.44 0.34 -0.33
CA SER A 124 4.15 -0.36 0.91
C SER A 124 5.42 -0.50 1.73
N THR A 125 5.28 -0.36 3.04
CA THR A 125 6.32 -0.77 3.98
C THR A 125 6.22 -2.28 4.17
N MET A 126 7.34 -2.97 4.37
CA MET A 126 7.24 -4.38 4.77
C MET A 126 6.52 -4.46 6.13
N VAL A 127 5.65 -5.46 6.25
CA VAL A 127 4.68 -5.60 7.37
C VAL A 127 5.37 -5.98 8.68
N ASP A 128 6.61 -6.47 8.61
CA ASP A 128 7.35 -7.03 9.72
C ASP A 128 8.77 -6.45 9.72
N GLY A 129 9.01 -5.51 10.62
CA GLY A 129 10.34 -4.98 10.91
C GLY A 129 10.66 -5.14 12.40
N ASN A 130 11.89 -5.49 12.73
CA ASN A 130 12.39 -5.30 14.09
C ASN A 130 12.56 -3.79 14.38
N GLU A 131 12.82 -3.41 15.63
CA GLU A 131 12.85 -2.00 16.04
C GLU A 131 13.88 -1.15 15.27
N GLU A 132 15.05 -1.71 14.94
CA GLU A 132 16.08 -1.05 14.14
C GLU A 132 15.61 -0.84 12.69
N GLU A 133 14.78 -1.75 12.17
CA GLU A 133 14.17 -1.68 10.85
C GLU A 133 13.03 -0.63 10.80
N LEU A 134 12.36 -0.38 11.92
CA LEU A 134 11.35 0.68 12.03
C LEU A 134 11.95 2.06 11.82
N ASP A 135 13.16 2.32 12.31
CA ASP A 135 13.86 3.60 12.13
C ASP A 135 14.09 3.90 10.64
N TYR A 136 14.43 2.89 9.84
CA TYR A 136 14.53 3.02 8.38
C TYR A 136 13.16 3.25 7.72
N LEU A 137 12.07 2.69 8.25
CA LEU A 137 10.71 2.98 7.77
C LEU A 137 10.29 4.42 8.03
N LEU A 138 10.79 5.05 9.09
CA LEU A 138 10.48 6.46 9.41
C LEU A 138 10.96 7.41 8.34
N LEU A 139 12.19 7.18 7.84
CA LEU A 139 12.80 7.89 6.72
C LEU A 139 11.88 7.89 5.51
N ASN A 140 11.26 6.75 5.24
CA ASN A 140 10.44 6.55 4.07
C ASN A 140 9.11 7.31 4.10
N SER A 141 8.53 7.50 5.28
CA SER A 141 7.23 8.16 5.43
C SER A 141 7.25 9.66 5.15
N VAL A 142 8.42 10.30 5.27
CA VAL A 142 8.60 11.75 5.09
C VAL A 142 8.84 12.11 3.62
N TYR A 143 9.38 11.19 2.82
CA TYR A 143 9.73 11.47 1.42
C TYR A 143 8.75 10.87 0.42
N GLU A 144 8.14 11.74 -0.39
CA GLU A 144 7.15 11.36 -1.40
C GLU A 144 7.75 10.75 -2.66
N LYS A 145 9.05 10.97 -2.93
CA LYS A 145 9.67 10.54 -4.19
C LYS A 145 10.31 9.15 -4.11
N PRO A 146 10.08 8.28 -5.11
CA PRO A 146 10.68 6.94 -5.13
C PRO A 146 12.20 6.98 -5.09
N PHE A 147 12.78 6.08 -4.29
CA PHE A 147 14.22 5.82 -4.15
C PHE A 147 15.12 6.98 -3.68
N GLU A 148 14.62 8.22 -3.54
CA GLU A 148 15.42 9.33 -3.00
C GLU A 148 15.87 9.11 -1.56
N TYR A 149 15.12 8.29 -0.79
CA TYR A 149 15.45 7.92 0.58
C TYR A 149 16.69 7.01 0.71
N ILE A 150 17.11 6.33 -0.36
CA ILE A 150 18.24 5.39 -0.32
C ILE A 150 19.58 6.12 -0.18
N GLU A 151 19.70 7.29 -0.81
CA GLU A 151 20.94 8.09 -0.81
C GLU A 151 21.06 9.03 0.40
N ARG A 152 20.00 9.16 1.22
CA ARG A 152 19.98 10.09 2.35
C ARG A 152 20.33 9.39 3.65
N SER A 153 21.38 9.88 4.31
CA SER A 153 21.55 9.68 5.75
C SER A 153 20.73 10.74 6.47
N VAL A 154 19.76 10.30 7.25
CA VAL A 154 18.97 11.20 8.10
C VAL A 154 19.36 10.95 9.53
N GLU A 155 19.64 12.04 10.25
CA GLU A 155 19.87 11.97 11.68
C GLU A 155 18.53 11.74 12.38
N LEU A 156 18.38 10.56 12.97
CA LEU A 156 17.24 10.20 13.81
C LEU A 156 17.64 10.36 15.26
N LYS A 157 16.90 11.19 15.99
CA LYS A 157 17.08 11.36 17.42
C LYS A 157 15.80 11.02 18.14
N GLU A 158 15.80 9.90 18.86
CA GLU A 158 14.71 9.57 19.78
C GLU A 158 14.71 10.57 20.94
N ILE A 159 13.57 11.23 21.13
CA ILE A 159 13.39 12.17 22.24
C ILE A 159 12.58 11.52 23.35
N VAL A 160 11.53 10.78 22.97
CA VAL A 160 10.62 10.14 23.91
C VAL A 160 10.25 8.77 23.40
N ARG A 161 10.23 7.81 24.31
CA ARG A 161 9.72 6.46 24.08
C ARG A 161 8.72 6.10 25.15
N TYR A 162 7.59 5.54 24.74
CA TYR A 162 6.61 4.94 25.62
C TYR A 162 6.15 3.61 25.03
N GLU A 163 6.23 2.54 25.82
CA GLU A 163 5.89 1.20 25.38
C GLU A 163 4.87 0.58 26.34
N GLU A 164 3.86 -0.04 25.75
CA GLU A 164 2.84 -0.86 26.40
C GLU A 164 2.87 -2.27 25.81
N ASP A 165 2.15 -3.21 26.44
CA ASP A 165 2.09 -4.61 25.98
C ASP A 165 1.60 -4.75 24.52
N SER A 166 0.86 -3.76 24.01
CA SER A 166 0.19 -3.83 22.71
C SER A 166 0.64 -2.76 21.70
N PHE A 167 1.40 -1.74 22.12
CA PHE A 167 1.87 -0.68 21.22
C PHE A 167 3.12 0.04 21.74
N LEU A 168 3.79 0.75 20.84
CA LEU A 168 4.99 1.54 21.07
C LEU A 168 4.79 2.93 20.45
N LEU A 169 5.00 3.96 21.25
CA LEU A 169 5.03 5.36 20.84
C LEU A 169 6.46 5.88 20.86
N ARG A 170 6.85 6.57 19.79
CA ARG A 170 8.16 7.22 19.69
C ARG A 170 7.99 8.63 19.18
N LEU A 171 8.42 9.62 19.96
CA LEU A 171 8.60 10.99 19.49
C LEU A 171 10.05 11.14 19.03
N MET A 172 10.21 11.30 17.72
CA MET A 172 11.51 11.37 17.06
C MET A 172 11.74 12.78 16.51
N SER A 173 12.99 13.23 16.52
CA SER A 173 13.43 14.32 15.66
C SER A 173 14.04 13.74 14.39
N VAL A 174 13.50 14.15 13.24
CA VAL A 174 13.91 13.72 11.89
C VAL A 174 14.29 14.99 11.12
N GLU A 175 15.58 15.18 10.85
CA GLU A 175 16.10 16.43 10.23
C GLU A 175 15.68 17.72 10.97
N GLY A 176 15.46 17.62 12.29
CA GLY A 176 15.00 18.75 13.12
C GLY A 176 13.48 18.87 13.26
N GLU A 177 12.69 18.13 12.47
CA GLU A 177 11.24 18.07 12.61
C GLU A 177 10.82 17.03 13.66
N LEU A 178 9.80 17.34 14.46
CA LEU A 178 9.31 16.44 15.52
C LEU A 178 8.14 15.61 15.00
N ILE A 179 8.28 14.29 15.01
CA ILE A 179 7.27 13.38 14.48
C ILE A 179 6.91 12.35 15.55
N LEU A 180 5.61 12.19 15.81
CA LEU A 180 5.10 11.14 16.69
C LEU A 180 4.74 9.93 15.84
N TYR A 181 5.34 8.80 16.17
CA TYR A 181 5.10 7.51 15.55
C TYR A 181 4.41 6.57 16.53
N ASN A 182 3.46 5.79 16.01
CA ASN A 182 2.78 4.73 16.74
C ASN A 182 2.94 3.41 15.99
N TYR A 183 3.39 2.41 16.73
CA TYR A 183 3.57 1.05 16.26
C TYR A 183 2.72 0.11 17.11
N LEU A 184 2.03 -0.81 16.46
CA LEU A 184 1.28 -1.85 17.15
C LEU A 184 2.13 -3.11 17.27
N LYS A 185 2.04 -3.78 18.43
CA LYS A 185 2.81 -4.97 18.76
C LYS A 185 2.01 -6.23 18.45
N LYS A 186 2.55 -7.09 17.61
CA LYS A 186 1.99 -8.42 17.29
C LYS A 186 2.32 -9.41 18.40
N ARG A 187 1.62 -10.56 18.39
CA ARG A 187 1.78 -11.64 19.39
C ARG A 187 3.18 -12.26 19.40
N ASP A 188 3.89 -12.20 18.28
CA ASP A 188 5.26 -12.66 18.11
C ASP A 188 6.31 -11.62 18.53
N GLY A 189 5.87 -10.46 19.02
CA GLY A 189 6.72 -9.35 19.46
C GLY A 189 7.16 -8.41 18.33
N GLN A 190 6.71 -8.64 17.09
CA GLN A 190 7.01 -7.74 15.98
C GLN A 190 6.18 -6.45 16.05
N PHE A 191 6.75 -5.36 15.57
CA PHE A 191 6.07 -4.07 15.49
C PHE A 191 5.66 -3.77 14.05
N PHE A 192 4.51 -3.14 13.87
CA PHE A 192 4.12 -2.55 12.59
C PHE A 192 3.72 -1.09 12.77
N LEU A 193 4.21 -0.22 11.89
CA LEU A 193 3.87 1.21 11.90
C LEU A 193 2.39 1.38 11.55
N GLU A 194 1.59 1.87 12.49
CA GLU A 194 0.18 2.16 12.27
C GLU A 194 0.00 3.58 11.74
N LYS A 195 0.68 4.56 12.36
CA LYS A 195 0.44 5.97 12.07
C LYS A 195 1.63 6.87 12.44
N SER A 196 1.82 7.93 11.67
CA SER A 196 2.69 9.06 11.99
C SER A 196 1.91 10.36 11.97
N ARG A 197 2.33 11.34 12.78
CA ARG A 197 1.74 12.68 12.83
C ARG A 197 2.80 13.75 13.04
N LEU A 198 2.66 14.84 12.29
CA LEU A 198 3.42 16.08 12.44
C LEU A 198 2.77 16.99 13.50
N PRO A 199 3.53 17.97 14.05
CA PRO A 199 2.99 18.98 14.94
C PRO A 199 1.90 19.80 14.25
N ASN A 200 0.88 20.17 15.00
CA ASN A 200 -0.09 21.15 14.54
C ASN A 200 0.39 22.59 14.83
N GLU A 201 -0.45 23.57 14.45
CA GLU A 201 -0.19 25.00 14.66
C GLU A 201 -0.04 25.40 16.13
N ASN A 202 -0.50 24.56 17.06
CA ASN A 202 -0.49 24.79 18.50
C ASN A 202 0.69 24.09 19.21
N ASN A 203 1.70 23.62 18.48
CA ASN A 203 2.89 22.96 19.02
C ASN A 203 2.58 21.71 19.86
N TYR A 204 1.65 20.89 19.39
CA TYR A 204 1.47 19.54 19.92
C TYR A 204 1.10 18.55 18.81
N ILE A 205 1.23 17.26 19.10
CA ILE A 205 0.89 16.17 18.18
C ILE A 205 -0.19 15.29 18.82
N GLU A 206 -1.32 15.12 18.15
CA GLU A 206 -2.42 14.25 18.61
C GLU A 206 -2.55 13.00 17.76
N MET A 207 -2.80 11.87 18.42
CA MET A 207 -3.01 10.60 17.75
C MET A 207 -3.97 9.71 18.53
N ASN A 208 -4.96 9.14 17.84
CA ASN A 208 -5.71 8.00 18.38
C ASN A 208 -4.96 6.71 18.03
N VAL A 209 -4.76 5.86 19.02
CA VAL A 209 -4.09 4.56 18.93
C VAL A 209 -5.09 3.49 19.31
N SER A 210 -5.28 2.50 18.44
CA SER A 210 -6.29 1.45 18.64
C SER A 210 -5.63 0.08 18.47
N PRO A 211 -4.94 -0.45 19.50
CA PRO A 211 -4.20 -1.70 19.39
C PRO A 211 -5.11 -2.90 19.09
N ASN A 212 -6.38 -2.79 19.46
CA ASN A 212 -7.44 -3.72 19.11
C ASN A 212 -8.79 -2.99 19.07
N HIS A 213 -9.81 -3.64 18.53
CA HIS A 213 -11.16 -3.06 18.36
C HIS A 213 -11.87 -2.61 19.65
N TYR A 214 -11.34 -2.94 20.83
CA TYR A 214 -12.00 -2.69 22.12
C TYR A 214 -11.27 -1.67 22.99
N THR A 215 -10.03 -1.31 22.66
CA THR A 215 -9.22 -0.38 23.45
C THR A 215 -8.73 0.75 22.57
N ASN A 216 -9.08 1.97 22.93
CA ASN A 216 -8.60 3.17 22.26
C ASN A 216 -7.80 4.01 23.25
N TYR A 217 -6.70 4.57 22.77
CA TYR A 217 -5.90 5.51 23.52
C TYR A 217 -5.87 6.81 22.73
N TYR A 218 -6.13 7.92 23.41
CA TYR A 218 -5.81 9.23 22.91
C TYR A 218 -4.41 9.60 23.40
N VAL A 219 -3.53 9.92 22.46
CA VAL A 219 -2.14 10.22 22.69
C VAL A 219 -1.87 11.67 22.30
N LEU A 220 -1.22 12.39 23.20
CA LEU A 220 -0.77 13.76 22.98
C LEU A 220 0.72 13.87 23.24
N ALA A 221 1.51 14.27 22.24
CA ALA A 221 2.87 14.72 22.44
C ALA A 221 2.90 16.25 22.56
N ALA A 222 3.18 16.75 23.75
CA ALA A 222 3.34 18.18 24.03
C ALA A 222 4.76 18.63 23.67
N LEU A 223 4.87 19.70 22.88
CA LEU A 223 6.15 20.30 22.47
C LEU A 223 6.42 21.59 23.26
N PRO A 224 7.64 22.17 23.20
CA PRO A 224 7.95 23.42 23.87
C PRO A 224 6.92 24.53 23.58
N GLY A 225 6.41 25.17 24.64
CA GLY A 225 5.35 26.19 24.55
C GLY A 225 3.93 25.66 24.72
N PHE A 226 3.75 24.34 24.92
CA PHE A 226 2.45 23.76 25.22
C PHE A 226 1.92 24.18 26.60
N MET A 227 0.65 24.60 26.66
CA MET A 227 -0.02 25.06 27.88
C MET A 227 -0.70 23.90 28.63
N GLU A 228 0.09 23.12 29.37
CA GLU A 228 -0.38 21.90 30.06
C GLU A 228 -1.60 22.14 30.98
N GLU A 229 -1.60 23.22 31.75
CA GLU A 229 -2.70 23.51 32.69
C GLU A 229 -4.05 23.71 31.97
N GLN A 230 -4.03 24.40 30.83
CA GLN A 230 -5.23 24.64 30.05
C GLN A 230 -5.75 23.32 29.47
N TRP A 231 -4.87 22.51 28.90
CA TRP A 231 -5.26 21.23 28.30
C TRP A 231 -5.80 20.24 29.35
N ARG A 232 -5.16 20.14 30.52
CA ARG A 232 -5.65 19.29 31.62
C ARG A 232 -7.03 19.70 32.10
N LYS A 233 -7.32 20.99 32.15
CA LYS A 233 -8.65 21.51 32.53
C LYS A 233 -9.74 21.08 31.54
N GLU A 234 -9.38 20.93 30.27
CA GLU A 234 -10.30 20.53 29.21
C GLU A 234 -10.47 19.00 29.11
N ASN A 235 -9.46 18.20 29.49
CA ASN A 235 -9.40 16.76 29.17
C ASN A 235 -9.34 15.79 30.37
N GLY A 236 -9.26 16.27 31.62
CA GLY A 236 -9.36 15.43 32.82
C GLY A 236 -8.06 14.70 33.23
N GLU A 237 -8.18 13.56 33.94
CA GLU A 237 -7.04 12.79 34.44
C GLU A 237 -6.44 11.89 33.34
N ALA A 238 -5.32 12.33 32.76
CA ALA A 238 -4.50 11.56 31.83
C ALA A 238 -3.41 10.76 32.57
N ALA A 239 -3.09 9.54 32.10
CA ALA A 239 -1.84 8.89 32.51
C ALA A 239 -0.67 9.66 31.89
N LYS A 240 -0.01 10.50 32.69
CA LYS A 240 1.17 11.25 32.26
C LYS A 240 2.38 10.33 32.28
N VAL A 241 3.02 10.17 31.14
CA VAL A 241 4.34 9.53 31.05
C VAL A 241 5.36 10.66 31.22
N GLU A 242 5.78 10.88 32.46
CA GLU A 242 6.75 11.93 32.78
C GLU A 242 8.13 11.58 32.25
N ILE A 243 8.63 12.41 31.34
CA ILE A 243 10.06 12.53 31.11
C ILE A 243 10.62 13.39 32.23
N LYS A 244 11.83 13.06 32.71
CA LYS A 244 12.59 13.92 33.61
C LYS A 244 12.93 15.25 32.92
N GLY A 245 12.00 16.21 32.88
CA GLY A 245 12.15 17.52 32.23
C GLY A 245 10.82 18.22 31.93
N GLU A 246 10.89 19.49 31.53
CA GLU A 246 9.70 20.32 31.28
C GLU A 246 9.10 20.13 29.87
N THR A 247 9.84 19.66 28.86
CA THR A 247 9.33 19.34 27.49
C THR A 247 10.39 18.61 26.65
N PRO A 248 9.99 17.80 25.64
CA PRO A 248 8.62 17.36 25.30
C PRO A 248 8.11 16.24 26.21
N ALA A 249 6.80 15.99 26.23
CA ALA A 249 6.16 14.94 27.03
C ALA A 249 5.07 14.22 26.25
N ILE A 250 4.81 12.93 26.56
CA ILE A 250 3.70 12.17 25.98
C ILE A 250 2.65 11.92 27.07
N TYR A 251 1.40 12.29 26.78
CA TYR A 251 0.22 11.98 27.59
C TYR A 251 -0.56 10.89 26.89
N VAL A 252 -0.95 9.85 27.62
CA VAL A 252 -1.75 8.75 27.10
C VAL A 252 -3.02 8.66 27.93
N VAL A 253 -4.16 8.77 27.27
CA VAL A 253 -5.50 8.77 27.88
C VAL A 253 -6.25 7.55 27.36
N PRO A 254 -6.61 6.58 28.21
CA PRO A 254 -7.53 5.52 27.82
C PRO A 254 -8.90 6.15 27.51
N ASN A 255 -9.44 5.89 26.32
CA ASN A 255 -10.77 6.31 25.89
C ASN A 255 -11.81 5.21 26.11
#